data_AF-A0AA35QT52-F1
#
_entry.id   AF-A0AA35QT52-F1
#
_cell.length_a   1.000
_cell.length_b   1.000
_cell.length_c   1.000
_cell.angle_alpha   90.00
_cell.angle_beta   90.00
_cell.angle_gamma   90.00
#
_symmetry.space_group_name_H-M   'P 1'
#
loop_
_entity.id
_entity.type
_entity.pdbx_description
1 polymer ?
#
loop_
_entity_poly.entity_id
_entity_poly.type
_entity_poly.pdbx_seq_one_letter_code
_entity_poly.pdbx_strand_id
1 'polypeptide(L)'
;MSSASNDGQKLLQYRCGRHPLAFLPSADLVATFRPSTSVAPSLLHGWEGWSASCAVTDGSDFTHREKVASHYQTSVVLKYRFKLLLCVQSALAVLCLAVGFLVRYDYCFLLTFSGYLVGVPLAYLSLRKNNVGFINTYGTACSMLGVFPMMFIIYLSVWTGTLDRYRTLRLVSATLVVVANALGMFIAKNLMIAWTNKTKKGGAHFVRGGVHKTGFARQVLDTTYKANNQLERKERRERGKAMTDTVKLALCGFGRAGKVHFRGIRSNHRCQIKYIVDCFEDPAVLKSVSSVLVEYRMLGSVKLVKTSEYKSVVLSDSDLHGVVVTTPTPHHESYVVSALRAKKAVFCEKPLASDIGGVMHAYHIAERDNLPLFCAFQRRFDPGMSKLRHNVAEGKIGRVFSSNLLSRDSPRPSIEYLKTSGGMYHDTAVHDIDMLCWIVGEEPVGVFAQGSVFDPEIASVGDVDTIAITLKFPSGALAVSDLSRHASYGYDMRLEAFGEKGVLLCENVHEDPCLHYSSSSGSSASLIQYSFAERFKVAYEREMDHFVDLILDPSTECAVSRDDVLLSTRIANAC
;
A
#
# COMPACT_ATOMS: atom_id res chain seq x y z
N MET A 1 -43.36 8.98 61.81
CA MET A 1 -44.13 10.22 62.09
C MET A 1 -43.73 11.21 61.01
N SER A 2 -44.47 11.28 59.89
CA SER A 2 -45.50 12.30 59.57
C SER A 2 -44.90 13.71 59.48
N SER A 3 -45.10 14.56 58.47
CA SER A 3 -46.09 14.60 57.38
C SER A 3 -45.74 15.75 56.42
N ALA A 4 -46.09 15.55 55.15
CA ALA A 4 -46.52 16.46 54.07
C ALA A 4 -46.41 18.01 54.21
N SER A 5 -46.03 18.67 53.10
CA SER A 5 -46.96 19.53 52.33
C SER A 5 -46.46 19.75 50.89
N ASN A 6 -47.42 19.71 49.96
CA ASN A 6 -47.33 19.94 48.51
C ASN A 6 -47.14 21.43 48.19
N ASP A 7 -46.50 21.75 47.07
CA ASP A 7 -47.19 22.39 45.93
C ASP A 7 -46.28 22.58 44.70
N GLY A 8 -46.82 22.26 43.51
CA GLY A 8 -46.57 23.05 42.30
C GLY A 8 -45.63 22.51 41.20
N GLN A 9 -45.83 21.28 40.68
CA GLN A 9 -45.27 20.89 39.38
C GLN A 9 -46.05 21.52 38.20
N LYS A 10 -45.36 22.25 37.31
CA LYS A 10 -45.77 22.48 35.91
C LYS A 10 -44.91 21.61 35.00
N LEU A 11 -45.45 20.47 34.59
CA LEU A 11 -44.96 19.61 33.51
C LEU A 11 -45.68 19.97 32.21
N LEU A 12 -44.95 20.42 31.20
CA LEU A 12 -45.45 20.50 29.82
C LEU A 12 -45.32 19.11 29.18
N GLN A 13 -46.41 18.36 29.17
CA GLN A 13 -46.60 17.19 28.31
C GLN A 13 -47.06 17.65 26.92
N TYR A 14 -46.39 17.18 25.86
CA TYR A 14 -46.96 17.11 24.52
C TYR A 14 -47.17 15.64 24.14
N ARG A 15 -48.45 15.27 23.96
CA ARG A 15 -49.03 14.10 23.28
C ARG A 15 -50.10 14.71 22.33
N CYS A 16 -50.49 14.20 21.16
CA CYS A 16 -50.38 12.92 20.47
C CYS A 16 -50.76 13.18 18.99
N GLY A 17 -50.34 12.31 18.07
CA GLY A 17 -50.94 12.21 16.74
C GLY A 17 -50.73 10.80 16.17
N ARG A 18 -51.69 9.89 16.42
CA ARG A 18 -51.79 8.56 15.79
C ARG A 18 -52.80 8.62 14.65
N HIS A 19 -52.55 7.88 13.56
CA HIS A 19 -53.45 6.95 12.85
C HIS A 19 -52.83 6.55 11.46
N PRO A 20 -53.25 5.47 10.78
CA PRO A 20 -52.86 4.08 11.02
C PRO A 20 -52.20 3.39 9.80
N LEU A 21 -51.67 2.19 10.01
CA LEU A 21 -51.18 1.24 9.00
C LEU A 21 -52.25 0.85 7.97
N ALA A 22 -51.84 0.70 6.71
CA ALA A 22 -52.55 -0.08 5.68
C ALA A 22 -51.54 -0.92 4.88
N PHE A 23 -51.87 -2.21 4.70
CA PHE A 23 -51.13 -3.26 3.99
C PHE A 23 -51.68 -3.43 2.55
N LEU A 24 -50.77 -3.77 1.61
CA LEU A 24 -50.95 -4.51 0.31
C LEU A 24 -51.55 -3.78 -0.92
N PRO A 25 -51.34 -4.28 -2.17
CA PRO A 25 -50.36 -5.24 -2.72
C PRO A 25 -49.66 -4.77 -4.03
N SER A 26 -48.77 -5.63 -4.54
CA SER A 26 -48.16 -5.64 -5.88
C SER A 26 -49.18 -5.72 -7.04
N ALA A 27 -48.97 -4.95 -8.12
CA ALA A 27 -49.30 -5.34 -9.51
C ALA A 27 -48.68 -4.37 -10.54
N ASP A 28 -47.99 -4.96 -11.51
CA ASP A 28 -47.98 -4.64 -12.95
C ASP A 28 -47.84 -3.19 -13.42
N LEU A 29 -46.68 -2.88 -14.00
CA LEU A 29 -46.65 -2.09 -15.24
C LEU A 29 -45.69 -2.71 -16.25
N VAL A 30 -46.27 -3.59 -17.08
CA VAL A 30 -45.78 -3.95 -18.40
C VAL A 30 -45.99 -2.75 -19.31
N ALA A 31 -44.91 -2.20 -19.87
CA ALA A 31 -44.98 -1.37 -21.06
C ALA A 31 -43.88 -1.82 -22.04
N THR A 32 -44.35 -2.60 -23.01
CA THR A 32 -43.71 -2.92 -24.29
C THR A 32 -43.24 -1.68 -25.03
N PHE A 33 -42.03 -1.67 -25.59
CA PHE A 33 -41.77 -1.11 -26.93
C PHE A 33 -40.46 -1.68 -27.52
N ARG A 34 -40.58 -2.29 -28.70
CA ARG A 34 -39.48 -2.69 -29.60
C ARG A 34 -39.21 -1.54 -30.62
N PRO A 35 -38.13 -1.61 -31.41
CA PRO A 35 -37.27 -0.47 -31.72
C PRO A 35 -37.57 0.21 -33.07
N SER A 36 -37.15 1.46 -33.22
CA SER A 36 -36.74 1.98 -34.52
C SER A 36 -35.68 3.09 -34.39
N THR A 37 -34.62 2.85 -35.14
CA THR A 37 -33.62 3.75 -35.72
C THR A 37 -33.98 5.24 -35.78
N SER A 38 -33.06 6.14 -35.39
CA SER A 38 -32.36 7.04 -36.32
C SER A 38 -31.60 8.20 -35.64
N VAL A 39 -30.35 8.37 -36.11
CA VAL A 39 -29.66 9.64 -36.40
C VAL A 39 -29.05 10.47 -35.26
N ALA A 40 -27.85 10.92 -35.61
CA ALA A 40 -26.75 11.47 -34.82
C ALA A 40 -26.95 12.92 -34.34
N PRO A 41 -26.11 13.39 -33.40
CA PRO A 41 -26.19 14.70 -32.78
C PRO A 41 -25.44 15.77 -33.57
N SER A 42 -25.88 17.02 -33.42
CA SER A 42 -25.14 18.21 -33.83
C SER A 42 -24.98 19.15 -32.64
N LEU A 43 -23.85 19.86 -32.66
CA LEU A 43 -23.53 21.09 -31.91
C LEU A 43 -22.98 20.92 -30.49
N LEU A 44 -21.66 20.70 -30.42
CA LEU A 44 -20.76 21.46 -29.54
C LEU A 44 -19.47 21.77 -30.32
N HIS A 45 -19.53 22.82 -31.14
CA HIS A 45 -18.37 23.67 -31.45
C HIS A 45 -18.12 24.54 -30.22
N GLY A 46 -16.90 24.79 -29.77
CA GLY A 46 -15.61 24.33 -30.24
C GLY A 46 -14.55 24.70 -29.20
N TRP A 47 -13.41 24.01 -29.28
CA TRP A 47 -12.08 24.55 -29.07
C TRP A 47 -11.13 23.59 -29.81
N GLU A 48 -10.99 23.89 -31.10
CA GLU A 48 -9.75 23.72 -31.84
C GLU A 48 -8.62 24.41 -31.04
N GLY A 49 -7.38 23.96 -31.00
CA GLY A 49 -6.67 23.17 -31.97
C GLY A 49 -5.33 22.80 -31.37
N TRP A 50 -5.16 21.52 -31.06
CA TRP A 50 -3.85 20.90 -30.99
C TRP A 50 -3.89 19.64 -31.86
N SER A 51 -3.32 19.77 -33.06
CA SER A 51 -2.77 18.70 -33.87
C SER A 51 -3.73 17.72 -34.57
N ALA A 52 -4.43 18.27 -35.56
CA ALA A 52 -4.67 17.57 -36.81
C ALA A 52 -3.32 17.11 -37.40
N SER A 53 -3.04 15.80 -37.36
CA SER A 53 -2.26 15.03 -38.34
C SER A 53 -2.02 13.61 -37.82
N CYS A 54 -3.08 12.79 -37.72
CA CYS A 54 -3.03 11.31 -37.75
C CYS A 54 -4.44 10.76 -37.44
N ALA A 55 -5.41 11.03 -38.32
CA ALA A 55 -6.67 10.28 -38.35
C ALA A 55 -6.65 9.32 -39.55
N VAL A 56 -7.24 8.14 -39.32
CA VAL A 56 -7.66 7.12 -40.29
C VAL A 56 -6.61 6.07 -40.68
N THR A 57 -6.61 4.94 -39.97
CA THR A 57 -7.21 3.67 -40.44
C THR A 57 -7.40 2.76 -39.22
N ASP A 58 -8.60 2.72 -38.64
CA ASP A 58 -8.97 1.61 -37.75
C ASP A 58 -9.17 0.36 -38.62
N GLY A 59 -8.63 -0.76 -38.19
CA GLY A 59 -8.56 -1.99 -39.00
C GLY A 59 -9.91 -2.69 -39.23
N SER A 60 -11.05 -2.02 -39.09
CA SER A 60 -12.39 -2.59 -39.14
C SER A 60 -12.96 -2.77 -40.56
N ASP A 61 -12.35 -2.15 -41.58
CA ASP A 61 -12.83 -2.19 -42.97
C ASP A 61 -12.36 -3.45 -43.73
N PHE A 62 -13.30 -4.33 -44.08
CA PHE A 62 -13.06 -5.57 -44.83
C PHE A 62 -12.43 -5.31 -46.22
N THR A 63 -12.79 -4.20 -46.87
CA THR A 63 -12.25 -3.85 -48.20
C THR A 63 -10.80 -3.37 -48.14
N HIS A 64 -10.37 -2.82 -47.01
CA HIS A 64 -8.98 -2.48 -46.75
C HIS A 64 -8.11 -3.73 -46.58
N ARG A 65 -8.63 -4.77 -45.90
CA ARG A 65 -7.92 -6.03 -45.65
C ARG A 65 -7.65 -6.82 -46.94
N GLU A 66 -8.59 -6.86 -47.89
CA GLU A 66 -8.40 -7.51 -49.19
C GLU A 66 -7.37 -6.79 -50.07
N LYS A 67 -7.35 -5.45 -50.05
CA LYS A 67 -6.35 -4.63 -50.78
C LYS A 67 -4.92 -4.84 -50.25
N VAL A 68 -4.76 -4.97 -48.93
CA VAL A 68 -3.45 -5.28 -48.32
C VAL A 68 -2.98 -6.69 -48.70
N ALA A 69 -3.89 -7.65 -48.73
CA ALA A 69 -3.56 -9.03 -49.07
C ALA A 69 -3.16 -9.21 -50.55
N SER A 70 -3.84 -8.53 -51.49
CA SER A 70 -3.48 -8.59 -52.92
C SER A 70 -2.11 -7.95 -53.21
N HIS A 71 -1.74 -6.89 -52.48
CA HIS A 71 -0.44 -6.22 -52.63
C HIS A 71 0.71 -6.99 -51.97
N TYR A 72 0.46 -7.75 -50.91
CA TYR A 72 1.45 -8.67 -50.34
C TYR A 72 1.84 -9.77 -51.33
N GLN A 73 0.87 -10.31 -52.08
CA GLN A 73 1.14 -11.37 -53.06
C GLN A 73 2.14 -10.93 -54.14
N THR A 74 2.20 -9.63 -54.46
CA THR A 74 3.02 -9.07 -55.54
C THR A 74 4.33 -8.41 -55.07
N SER A 75 4.46 -8.03 -53.78
CA SER A 75 5.61 -7.29 -53.28
C SER A 75 6.71 -8.17 -52.65
N VAL A 76 7.85 -8.32 -53.36
CA VAL A 76 9.04 -9.04 -52.88
C VAL A 76 9.64 -8.40 -51.62
N VAL A 77 9.59 -7.07 -51.51
CA VAL A 77 10.14 -6.32 -50.36
C VAL A 77 9.28 -6.55 -49.11
N LEU A 78 7.94 -6.56 -49.24
CA LEU A 78 7.07 -6.86 -48.11
C LEU A 78 7.30 -8.29 -47.64
N LYS A 79 7.38 -9.26 -48.56
CA LYS A 79 7.69 -10.67 -48.23
C LYS A 79 9.01 -10.82 -47.47
N TYR A 80 10.06 -10.12 -47.88
CA TYR A 80 11.36 -10.17 -47.19
C TYR A 80 11.30 -9.57 -45.78
N ARG A 81 10.68 -8.40 -45.63
CA ARG A 81 10.53 -7.74 -44.31
C ARG A 81 9.62 -8.53 -43.38
N PHE A 82 8.61 -9.21 -43.91
CA PHE A 82 7.75 -10.09 -43.14
C PHE A 82 8.49 -11.33 -42.64
N LYS A 83 9.34 -11.94 -43.50
CA LYS A 83 10.24 -13.01 -43.08
C LYS A 83 11.19 -12.57 -41.97
N LEU A 84 11.73 -11.34 -42.05
CA LEU A 84 12.58 -10.79 -41.00
C LEU A 84 11.83 -10.63 -39.68
N LEU A 85 10.59 -10.14 -39.72
CA LEU A 85 9.73 -10.01 -38.53
C LEU A 85 9.48 -11.38 -37.88
N LEU A 86 9.16 -12.40 -38.68
CA LEU A 86 9.02 -13.77 -38.22
C LEU A 86 10.30 -14.33 -37.60
N CYS A 87 11.46 -14.06 -38.20
CA CYS A 87 12.74 -14.47 -37.62
C CYS A 87 13.00 -13.82 -36.26
N VAL A 88 12.69 -12.52 -36.12
CA VAL A 88 12.83 -11.80 -34.84
C VAL A 88 11.86 -12.35 -33.79
N GLN A 89 10.60 -12.60 -34.16
CA GLN A 89 9.62 -13.21 -33.25
C GLN A 89 10.00 -14.63 -32.83
N SER A 90 10.53 -15.45 -33.74
CA SER A 90 11.05 -16.78 -33.42
C SER A 90 12.25 -16.72 -32.49
N ALA A 91 13.18 -15.78 -32.71
CA ALA A 91 14.33 -15.59 -31.83
C ALA A 91 13.90 -15.15 -30.42
N LEU A 92 12.91 -14.26 -30.32
CA LEU A 92 12.32 -13.84 -29.04
C LEU A 92 11.60 -15.00 -28.34
N ALA A 93 10.88 -15.85 -29.08
CA ALA A 93 10.24 -17.03 -28.50
C ALA A 93 11.27 -18.03 -27.93
N VAL A 94 12.40 -18.22 -28.60
CA VAL A 94 13.52 -19.03 -28.10
C VAL A 94 14.17 -18.41 -26.86
N LEU A 95 14.31 -17.09 -26.82
CA LEU A 95 14.80 -16.38 -25.64
C LEU A 95 13.83 -16.55 -24.44
N CYS A 96 12.52 -16.45 -24.69
CA CYS A 96 11.50 -16.71 -23.68
C CYS A 96 11.55 -18.16 -23.16
N LEU A 97 11.81 -19.15 -24.03
CA LEU A 97 12.04 -20.55 -23.64
C LEU A 97 13.24 -20.71 -22.70
N ALA A 98 14.36 -20.08 -23.02
CA ALA A 98 15.57 -20.13 -22.20
C ALA A 98 15.33 -19.51 -20.82
N VAL A 99 14.56 -18.42 -20.76
CA VAL A 99 14.15 -17.79 -19.49
C VAL A 99 13.13 -18.65 -18.73
N GLY A 100 12.22 -19.33 -19.42
CA GLY A 100 11.24 -20.24 -18.81
C GLY A 100 11.88 -21.47 -18.15
N PHE A 101 12.93 -22.04 -18.77
CA PHE A 101 13.72 -23.13 -18.18
C PHE A 101 14.37 -22.73 -16.85
N LEU A 102 14.78 -21.46 -16.71
CA LEU A 102 15.43 -20.94 -15.50
C LEU A 102 14.45 -20.70 -14.33
N VAL A 103 13.14 -20.59 -14.60
CA VAL A 103 12.14 -20.20 -13.58
C VAL A 103 11.28 -21.38 -13.08
N ARG A 104 11.50 -22.60 -13.60
CA ARG A 104 10.65 -23.82 -13.40
C ARG A 104 9.19 -23.58 -13.82
N TYR A 105 8.73 -24.39 -14.77
CA TYR A 105 7.51 -24.15 -15.55
C TYR A 105 6.24 -24.01 -14.71
N ASP A 106 5.47 -22.96 -15.00
CA ASP A 106 4.09 -22.77 -14.58
C ASP A 106 3.16 -22.95 -15.80
N TYR A 107 1.94 -23.45 -15.60
CA TYR A 107 0.93 -23.76 -16.62
C TYR A 107 0.67 -22.59 -17.57
N CYS A 108 0.73 -21.36 -17.08
CA CYS A 108 0.55 -20.16 -17.89
C CYS A 108 1.68 -19.93 -18.92
N PHE A 109 2.91 -20.33 -18.59
CA PHE A 109 4.03 -20.28 -19.53
C PHE A 109 3.84 -21.31 -20.65
N LEU A 110 3.38 -22.52 -20.31
CA LEU A 110 3.10 -23.58 -21.28
C LEU A 110 1.96 -23.20 -22.25
N LEU A 111 0.92 -22.51 -21.78
CA LEU A 111 -0.18 -22.00 -22.61
C LEU A 111 0.24 -20.87 -23.56
N THR A 112 1.06 -19.93 -23.08
CA THR A 112 1.59 -18.85 -23.93
C THR A 112 2.54 -19.44 -24.97
N PHE A 113 3.38 -20.40 -24.56
CA PHE A 113 4.31 -21.08 -25.44
C PHE A 113 3.62 -21.96 -26.49
N SER A 114 2.54 -22.68 -26.14
CA SER A 114 1.76 -23.47 -27.09
C SER A 114 1.07 -22.58 -28.15
N GLY A 115 0.62 -21.38 -27.76
CA GLY A 115 0.10 -20.38 -28.69
C GLY A 115 1.14 -19.93 -29.73
N TYR A 116 2.39 -19.69 -29.33
CA TYR A 116 3.47 -19.36 -30.26
C TYR A 116 3.91 -20.56 -31.12
N LEU A 117 3.99 -21.76 -30.54
CA LEU A 117 4.32 -23.00 -31.25
C LEU A 117 3.30 -23.38 -32.32
N VAL A 118 2.02 -23.05 -32.13
CA VAL A 118 0.96 -23.37 -33.10
C VAL A 118 0.73 -22.19 -34.06
N GLY A 119 0.70 -20.97 -33.54
CA GLY A 119 0.39 -19.76 -34.30
C GLY A 119 1.47 -19.38 -35.31
N VAL A 120 2.75 -19.48 -34.96
CA VAL A 120 3.85 -19.09 -35.84
C VAL A 120 4.01 -20.04 -37.03
N PRO A 121 3.97 -21.38 -36.88
CA PRO A 121 4.00 -22.30 -38.01
C PRO A 121 2.75 -22.24 -38.89
N LEU A 122 1.56 -22.04 -38.32
CA LEU A 122 0.34 -21.83 -39.12
C LEU A 122 0.41 -20.54 -39.93
N ALA A 123 0.94 -19.46 -39.34
CA ALA A 123 1.20 -18.22 -40.06
C ALA A 123 2.22 -18.45 -41.20
N TYR A 124 3.31 -19.18 -40.93
CA TYR A 124 4.32 -19.52 -41.93
C TYR A 124 3.79 -20.41 -43.08
N LEU A 125 2.96 -21.41 -42.78
CA LEU A 125 2.32 -22.28 -43.77
C LEU A 125 1.27 -21.51 -44.60
N SER A 126 0.51 -20.61 -43.99
CA SER A 126 -0.44 -19.74 -44.68
C SER A 126 0.26 -18.74 -45.60
N LEU A 127 1.41 -18.19 -45.16
CA LEU A 127 2.29 -17.36 -45.99
C LEU A 127 2.85 -18.10 -47.21
N ARG A 128 3.11 -19.41 -47.08
CA ARG A 128 3.58 -20.25 -48.19
C ARG A 128 2.48 -20.56 -49.20
N LYS A 129 1.21 -20.56 -48.78
CA LYS A 129 0.02 -20.85 -49.61
C LYS A 129 -0.69 -19.58 -50.13
N ASN A 130 -0.18 -18.38 -49.85
CA ASN A 130 -0.70 -17.10 -50.37
C ASN A 130 -2.19 -16.80 -50.04
N ASN A 131 -2.72 -17.34 -48.93
CA ASN A 131 -4.16 -17.25 -48.63
C ASN A 131 -4.51 -16.03 -47.75
N VAL A 132 -5.52 -15.25 -48.15
CA VAL A 132 -5.94 -13.94 -47.57
C VAL A 132 -6.47 -14.05 -46.12
N GLY A 133 -6.75 -15.27 -45.65
CA GLY A 133 -7.05 -15.55 -44.24
C GLY A 133 -5.97 -15.06 -43.26
N PHE A 134 -4.77 -14.75 -43.75
CA PHE A 134 -3.63 -14.23 -42.98
C PHE A 134 -3.96 -13.04 -42.04
N ILE A 135 -4.65 -11.99 -42.50
CA ILE A 135 -4.89 -10.80 -41.64
C ILE A 135 -5.89 -11.13 -40.54
N ASN A 136 -6.89 -11.94 -40.84
CA ASN A 136 -7.88 -12.37 -39.86
C ASN A 136 -7.27 -13.39 -38.89
N THR A 137 -6.55 -14.41 -39.35
CA THR A 137 -6.01 -15.43 -38.46
C THR A 137 -4.79 -14.94 -37.68
N TYR A 138 -3.90 -14.12 -38.26
CA TYR A 138 -2.77 -13.53 -37.54
C TYR A 138 -3.23 -12.37 -36.63
N GLY A 139 -4.15 -11.53 -37.08
CA GLY A 139 -4.77 -10.49 -36.24
C GLY A 139 -5.52 -11.11 -35.07
N THR A 140 -6.33 -12.14 -35.31
CA THR A 140 -7.02 -12.88 -34.25
C THR A 140 -6.06 -13.68 -33.38
N ALA A 141 -4.99 -14.28 -33.93
CA ALA A 141 -3.98 -14.96 -33.11
C ALA A 141 -3.18 -13.98 -32.23
N CYS A 142 -2.76 -12.82 -32.73
CA CYS A 142 -2.10 -11.80 -31.92
C CYS A 142 -3.05 -11.20 -30.88
N SER A 143 -4.34 -11.04 -31.21
CA SER A 143 -5.34 -10.51 -30.27
C SER A 143 -5.73 -11.55 -29.20
N MET A 144 -5.95 -12.80 -29.60
CA MET A 144 -6.38 -13.89 -28.71
C MET A 144 -5.23 -14.56 -27.96
N LEU A 145 -3.97 -14.43 -28.42
CA LEU A 145 -2.81 -15.04 -27.75
C LEU A 145 -1.83 -14.01 -27.17
N GLY A 146 -1.91 -12.73 -27.58
CA GLY A 146 -1.11 -11.66 -27.00
C GLY A 146 -1.83 -10.90 -25.88
N VAL A 147 -3.14 -10.67 -26.02
CA VAL A 147 -3.91 -9.82 -25.08
C VAL A 147 -4.68 -10.67 -24.06
N PHE A 148 -5.31 -11.76 -24.49
CA PHE A 148 -6.11 -12.60 -23.60
C PHE A 148 -5.30 -13.42 -22.58
N PRO A 149 -4.18 -14.08 -22.93
CA PRO A 149 -3.34 -14.76 -21.94
C PRO A 149 -2.64 -13.75 -21.04
N MET A 150 -2.35 -12.54 -21.52
CA MET A 150 -1.76 -11.47 -20.72
C MET A 150 -2.75 -10.93 -19.68
N MET A 151 -4.00 -10.66 -20.07
CA MET A 151 -5.09 -10.31 -19.15
C MET A 151 -5.39 -11.48 -18.20
N PHE A 152 -5.35 -12.72 -18.67
CA PHE A 152 -5.58 -13.91 -17.85
C PHE A 152 -4.41 -14.22 -16.90
N ILE A 153 -3.17 -13.88 -17.25
CA ILE A 153 -1.99 -13.98 -16.38
C ILE A 153 -2.02 -12.88 -15.34
N ILE A 154 -2.35 -11.64 -15.70
CA ILE A 154 -2.55 -10.56 -14.73
C ILE A 154 -3.72 -10.93 -13.81
N TYR A 155 -4.81 -11.43 -14.37
CA TYR A 155 -5.99 -11.87 -13.64
C TYR A 155 -5.67 -13.04 -12.70
N LEU A 156 -5.05 -14.13 -13.16
CA LEU A 156 -4.66 -15.26 -12.31
C LEU A 156 -3.56 -14.89 -11.30
N SER A 157 -2.59 -14.06 -11.67
CA SER A 157 -1.51 -13.63 -10.74
C SER A 157 -2.06 -12.72 -9.63
N VAL A 158 -3.13 -11.98 -9.92
CA VAL A 158 -3.88 -11.20 -8.93
C VAL A 158 -4.85 -12.10 -8.16
N TRP A 159 -5.41 -13.14 -8.79
CA TRP A 159 -6.47 -13.97 -8.22
C TRP A 159 -5.99 -15.17 -7.39
N THR A 160 -4.83 -15.76 -7.66
CA THR A 160 -4.33 -16.96 -6.94
C THR A 160 -3.35 -16.66 -5.80
N GLY A 161 -3.03 -15.38 -5.53
CA GLY A 161 -2.29 -14.92 -4.35
C GLY A 161 -0.87 -15.45 -4.14
N THR A 162 -0.33 -16.27 -5.06
CA THR A 162 0.96 -16.98 -4.88
C THR A 162 2.11 -16.22 -5.56
N LEU A 163 2.52 -15.11 -4.94
CA LEU A 163 3.65 -14.30 -5.40
C LEU A 163 4.76 -14.26 -4.36
N ASP A 164 5.50 -15.37 -4.22
CA ASP A 164 6.78 -15.34 -3.52
C ASP A 164 7.90 -16.14 -4.23
N ARG A 165 9.09 -15.52 -4.29
CA ARG A 165 10.40 -15.93 -4.85
C ARG A 165 10.84 -15.61 -6.29
N TYR A 166 10.01 -15.16 -7.23
CA TYR A 166 10.50 -14.84 -8.60
C TYR A 166 10.01 -13.50 -9.20
N ARG A 167 9.71 -12.51 -8.34
CA ARG A 167 9.14 -11.21 -8.75
C ARG A 167 9.98 -10.47 -9.80
N THR A 168 11.28 -10.31 -9.58
CA THR A 168 12.13 -9.48 -10.45
C THR A 168 12.33 -10.10 -11.83
N LEU A 169 12.52 -11.42 -11.92
CA LEU A 169 12.69 -12.13 -13.20
C LEU A 169 11.39 -12.19 -14.01
N ARG A 170 10.23 -12.34 -13.35
CA ARG A 170 8.92 -12.31 -14.02
C ARG A 170 8.54 -10.91 -14.48
N LEU A 171 8.85 -9.87 -13.70
CA LEU A 171 8.64 -8.48 -14.11
C LEU A 171 9.56 -8.11 -15.27
N VAL A 172 10.85 -8.49 -15.23
CA VAL A 172 11.79 -8.27 -16.33
C VAL A 172 11.37 -9.03 -17.59
N SER A 173 10.87 -10.26 -17.47
CA SER A 173 10.32 -11.01 -18.60
C SER A 173 9.07 -10.33 -19.19
N ALA A 174 8.13 -9.89 -18.35
CA ALA A 174 6.95 -9.15 -18.78
C ALA A 174 7.33 -7.82 -19.46
N THR A 175 8.27 -7.07 -18.90
CA THR A 175 8.77 -5.82 -19.47
C THR A 175 9.49 -6.05 -20.80
N LEU A 176 10.31 -7.09 -20.93
CA LEU A 176 10.96 -7.44 -22.20
C LEU A 176 9.93 -7.80 -23.28
N VAL A 177 8.86 -8.51 -22.91
CA VAL A 177 7.76 -8.83 -23.82
C VAL A 177 6.96 -7.57 -24.20
N VAL A 178 6.74 -6.64 -23.28
CA VAL A 178 6.10 -5.34 -23.56
C VAL A 178 6.97 -4.49 -24.49
N VAL A 179 8.27 -4.41 -24.24
CA VAL A 179 9.21 -3.67 -25.10
C VAL A 179 9.30 -4.29 -26.48
N ALA A 180 9.37 -5.63 -26.59
CA ALA A 180 9.38 -6.32 -27.87
C ALA A 180 8.09 -6.10 -28.68
N ASN A 181 6.93 -6.13 -28.03
CA ASN A 181 5.65 -5.86 -28.68
C ASN A 181 5.49 -4.38 -29.06
N ALA A 182 5.92 -3.45 -28.21
CA ALA A 182 5.94 -2.02 -28.54
C ALA A 182 6.88 -1.73 -29.71
N LEU A 183 8.05 -2.38 -29.78
CA LEU A 183 8.96 -2.29 -30.92
C LEU A 183 8.32 -2.87 -32.19
N GLY A 184 7.64 -4.02 -32.07
CA GLY A 184 6.90 -4.65 -33.17
C GLY A 184 5.79 -3.75 -33.72
N MET A 185 5.00 -3.13 -32.83
CA MET A 185 3.96 -2.16 -33.20
C MET A 185 4.55 -0.88 -33.80
N PHE A 186 5.68 -0.39 -33.26
CA PHE A 186 6.37 0.78 -33.79
C PHE A 186 6.96 0.52 -35.18
N ILE A 187 7.54 -0.66 -35.40
CA ILE A 187 8.03 -1.08 -36.72
C ILE A 187 6.85 -1.25 -37.70
N ALA A 188 5.75 -1.87 -37.26
CA ALA A 188 4.54 -2.00 -38.07
C ALA A 188 3.93 -0.62 -38.44
N LYS A 189 3.88 0.31 -37.49
CA LYS A 189 3.45 1.70 -37.71
C LYS A 189 4.36 2.43 -38.72
N ASN A 190 5.68 2.30 -38.60
CA ASN A 190 6.61 2.91 -39.55
C ASN A 190 6.57 2.25 -40.93
N LEU A 191 6.26 0.96 -41.01
CA LEU A 191 5.99 0.27 -42.28
C LEU A 191 4.68 0.79 -42.93
N MET A 192 3.66 1.09 -42.14
CA MET A 192 2.40 1.72 -42.60
C MET A 192 2.57 3.20 -42.98
N ILE A 193 3.51 3.93 -42.38
CA ILE A 193 3.88 5.30 -42.78
C ILE A 193 4.71 5.27 -44.09
N ALA A 194 5.60 4.30 -44.24
CA ALA A 194 6.29 4.07 -45.51
C ALA A 194 5.33 3.66 -46.65
N TRP A 195 4.20 3.02 -46.31
CA TRP A 195 3.10 2.67 -47.23
C TRP A 195 2.36 3.92 -47.75
N THR A 196 2.06 4.90 -46.90
CA THR A 196 1.35 6.15 -47.29
C THR A 196 2.21 7.09 -48.14
N ASN A 197 3.52 7.11 -47.93
CA ASN A 197 4.42 8.00 -48.66
C ASN A 197 4.81 7.49 -50.07
N LYS A 198 4.64 6.19 -50.35
CA LYS A 198 4.96 5.60 -51.67
C LYS A 198 3.80 5.60 -52.66
N THR A 199 2.56 5.73 -52.20
CA THR A 199 1.36 5.81 -53.06
C THR A 199 1.10 7.21 -53.61
N LYS A 200 1.79 8.25 -53.12
CA LYS A 200 1.71 9.64 -53.62
C LYS A 200 2.68 9.99 -54.76
N LYS A 201 3.59 9.09 -55.16
CA LYS A 201 4.50 9.33 -56.28
C LYS A 201 4.48 8.14 -57.24
N GLY A 202 3.54 8.18 -58.18
CA GLY A 202 3.70 7.48 -59.45
C GLY A 202 4.82 8.15 -60.26
N GLY A 203 5.67 7.35 -60.90
CA GLY A 203 6.65 7.83 -61.87
C GLY A 203 8.07 7.25 -61.74
N ALA A 204 8.24 6.07 -62.32
CA ALA A 204 9.40 5.61 -63.10
C ALA A 204 10.82 5.43 -62.48
N HIS A 205 11.43 4.33 -62.96
CA HIS A 205 12.84 3.94 -63.03
C HIS A 205 13.56 3.30 -61.82
N PHE A 206 13.64 1.96 -61.94
CA PHE A 206 14.74 1.11 -61.49
C PHE A 206 16.06 1.53 -62.18
N VAL A 207 17.19 1.63 -61.44
CA VAL A 207 18.51 1.02 -61.74
C VAL A 207 19.35 0.94 -60.44
N ARG A 208 20.14 -0.15 -60.36
CA ARG A 208 21.09 -0.63 -59.33
C ARG A 208 22.30 0.28 -59.05
N GLY A 209 22.92 0.01 -57.88
CA GLY A 209 24.30 0.34 -57.52
C GLY A 209 24.30 1.30 -56.32
N GLY A 210 24.89 1.06 -55.16
CA GLY A 210 25.99 0.22 -54.72
C GLY A 210 26.69 0.98 -53.58
N VAL A 211 27.49 0.28 -52.77
CA VAL A 211 28.50 0.81 -51.84
C VAL A 211 28.09 1.05 -50.37
N HIS A 212 28.54 0.10 -49.54
CA HIS A 212 29.17 0.21 -48.22
C HIS A 212 29.36 1.61 -47.56
N LYS A 213 29.10 1.70 -46.25
CA LYS A 213 30.16 1.61 -45.21
C LYS A 213 29.60 1.61 -43.78
N THR A 214 30.06 0.62 -43.03
CA THR A 214 29.71 0.16 -41.68
C THR A 214 30.51 0.85 -40.57
N GLY A 215 30.70 2.18 -40.63
CA GLY A 215 31.52 2.92 -39.66
C GLY A 215 30.73 3.52 -38.48
N PHE A 216 29.66 4.26 -38.78
CA PHE A 216 29.01 5.12 -37.81
C PHE A 216 28.26 4.35 -36.71
N ALA A 217 27.54 3.29 -37.08
CA ALA A 217 26.77 2.47 -36.13
C ALA A 217 27.67 1.76 -35.10
N ARG A 218 28.88 1.35 -35.51
CA ARG A 218 29.82 0.68 -34.60
C ARG A 218 30.43 1.66 -33.60
N GLN A 219 30.69 2.89 -34.03
CA GLN A 219 31.21 3.95 -33.17
C GLN A 219 30.17 4.40 -32.15
N VAL A 220 28.91 4.58 -32.56
CA VAL A 220 27.80 4.91 -31.65
C VAL A 220 27.56 3.77 -30.64
N LEU A 221 27.53 2.51 -31.07
CA LEU A 221 27.34 1.37 -30.16
C LEU A 221 28.48 1.22 -29.16
N ASP A 222 29.72 1.46 -29.56
CA ASP A 222 30.87 1.33 -28.67
C ASP A 222 30.93 2.48 -27.64
N THR A 223 30.54 3.71 -28.04
CA THR A 223 30.39 4.84 -27.11
C THR A 223 29.26 4.61 -26.12
N THR A 224 28.09 4.14 -26.57
CA THR A 224 26.95 3.83 -25.70
C THR A 224 27.25 2.66 -24.77
N TYR A 225 27.97 1.63 -25.24
CA TYR A 225 28.38 0.49 -24.43
C TYR A 225 29.41 0.88 -23.35
N LYS A 226 30.37 1.75 -23.67
CA LYS A 226 31.32 2.30 -22.69
C LYS A 226 30.65 3.20 -21.67
N ALA A 227 29.70 4.04 -22.08
CA ALA A 227 28.91 4.89 -21.20
C ALA A 227 28.02 4.07 -20.25
N ASN A 228 27.33 3.04 -20.77
CA ASN A 228 26.53 2.12 -19.94
C ASN A 228 27.39 1.32 -18.97
N ASN A 229 28.57 0.83 -19.39
CA ASN A 229 29.47 0.14 -18.46
C ASN A 229 30.06 1.07 -17.39
N GLN A 230 30.26 2.36 -17.68
CA GLN A 230 30.68 3.34 -16.68
C GLN A 230 29.55 3.68 -15.71
N LEU A 231 28.31 3.80 -16.21
CA LEU A 231 27.10 3.95 -15.40
C LEU A 231 26.88 2.71 -14.53
N GLU A 232 26.93 1.50 -15.07
CA GLU A 232 26.80 0.26 -14.30
C GLU A 232 27.93 0.10 -13.26
N ARG A 233 29.15 0.54 -13.57
CA ARG A 233 30.25 0.55 -12.59
C ARG A 233 30.03 1.62 -11.52
N LYS A 234 29.49 2.78 -11.86
CA LYS A 234 29.12 3.84 -10.91
C LYS A 234 27.97 3.39 -10.02
N GLU A 235 26.91 2.82 -10.60
CA GLU A 235 25.78 2.20 -9.89
C GLU A 235 26.18 0.98 -9.07
N ARG A 236 27.13 0.13 -9.52
CA ARG A 236 27.69 -0.95 -8.70
C ARG A 236 28.56 -0.43 -7.57
N ARG A 237 29.24 0.70 -7.76
CA ARG A 237 30.06 1.34 -6.73
C ARG A 237 29.21 2.15 -5.74
N GLU A 238 28.06 2.66 -6.18
CA GLU A 238 27.01 3.30 -5.37
C GLU A 238 26.15 2.24 -4.65
N ARG A 239 25.78 1.13 -5.29
CA ARG A 239 25.13 -0.04 -4.63
C ARG A 239 26.10 -0.81 -3.74
N GLY A 240 27.37 -0.88 -4.10
CA GLY A 240 28.45 -1.41 -3.27
C GLY A 240 28.77 -0.50 -2.08
N LYS A 241 28.49 0.81 -2.20
CA LYS A 241 28.40 1.74 -1.06
C LYS A 241 27.08 1.60 -0.28
N ALA A 242 25.96 1.31 -0.93
CA ALA A 242 24.67 1.17 -0.25
C ALA A 242 24.48 -0.16 0.51
N MET A 243 25.35 -1.16 0.27
CA MET A 243 25.41 -2.39 1.07
C MET A 243 26.11 -2.21 2.42
N THR A 244 26.56 -1.01 2.80
CA THR A 244 27.33 -0.82 4.05
C THR A 244 26.53 -0.36 5.26
N ASP A 245 25.33 0.18 5.11
CA ASP A 245 24.70 0.92 6.23
C ASP A 245 23.52 0.13 6.82
N THR A 246 23.82 -1.07 7.31
CA THR A 246 22.89 -1.79 8.18
C THR A 246 22.78 -1.06 9.52
N VAL A 247 21.59 -0.53 9.83
CA VAL A 247 21.28 0.12 11.09
C VAL A 247 21.23 -0.91 12.21
N LYS A 248 22.15 -0.79 13.16
CA LYS A 248 22.24 -1.68 14.33
C LYS A 248 21.40 -1.13 15.48
N LEU A 249 20.42 -1.90 15.93
CA LEU A 249 19.42 -1.50 16.90
C LEU A 249 19.45 -2.36 18.17
N ALA A 250 19.04 -1.77 19.28
CA ALA A 250 18.73 -2.47 20.53
C ALA A 250 17.24 -2.37 20.84
N LEU A 251 16.59 -3.50 21.13
CA LEU A 251 15.19 -3.53 21.55
C LEU A 251 15.10 -3.58 23.07
N CYS A 252 14.45 -2.60 23.68
CA CYS A 252 14.28 -2.50 25.13
C CYS A 252 12.83 -2.82 25.51
N GLY A 253 12.63 -3.95 26.20
CA GLY A 253 11.32 -4.52 26.51
C GLY A 253 10.84 -5.50 25.44
N PHE A 254 10.57 -6.75 25.79
CA PHE A 254 10.14 -7.80 24.88
C PHE A 254 8.71 -8.29 25.20
N GLY A 255 7.85 -7.35 25.59
CA GLY A 255 6.43 -7.55 25.81
C GLY A 255 5.61 -7.70 24.51
N ARG A 256 4.31 -7.38 24.58
CA ARG A 256 3.39 -7.45 23.43
C ARG A 256 3.88 -6.60 22.24
N ALA A 257 4.14 -5.31 22.46
CA ALA A 257 4.64 -4.40 21.42
C ALA A 257 6.08 -4.75 21.00
N GLY A 258 6.97 -5.05 21.96
CA GLY A 258 8.35 -5.44 21.67
C GLY A 258 8.45 -6.64 20.72
N LYS A 259 7.58 -7.65 20.84
CA LYS A 259 7.51 -8.78 19.91
C LYS A 259 7.07 -8.39 18.50
N VAL A 260 6.17 -7.40 18.37
CA VAL A 260 5.75 -6.86 17.06
C VAL A 260 6.92 -6.12 16.41
N HIS A 261 7.59 -5.24 17.16
CA HIS A 261 8.76 -4.51 16.69
C HIS A 261 9.93 -5.41 16.34
N PHE A 262 10.18 -6.46 17.14
CA PHE A 262 11.17 -7.48 16.82
C PHE A 262 10.96 -8.08 15.43
N ARG A 263 9.71 -8.39 15.05
CA ARG A 263 9.38 -8.91 13.72
C ARG A 263 9.66 -7.88 12.63
N GLY A 264 9.31 -6.61 12.85
CA GLY A 264 9.61 -5.51 11.94
C GLY A 264 11.11 -5.27 11.74
N ILE A 265 11.89 -5.23 12.82
CA ILE A 265 13.35 -5.10 12.77
C ILE A 265 13.96 -6.28 12.00
N ARG A 266 13.49 -7.51 12.25
CA ARG A 266 14.00 -8.72 11.61
C ARG A 266 13.62 -8.82 10.14
N SER A 267 12.42 -8.38 9.76
CA SER A 267 11.98 -8.37 8.35
C SER A 267 12.67 -7.29 7.53
N ASN A 268 13.15 -6.23 8.16
CA ASN A 268 13.85 -5.14 7.51
C ASN A 268 15.33 -5.47 7.23
N HIS A 269 15.69 -5.58 5.94
CA HIS A 269 17.07 -5.89 5.53
C HIS A 269 18.06 -4.75 5.80
N ARG A 270 17.57 -3.55 6.14
CA ARG A 270 18.38 -2.40 6.55
C ARG A 270 18.67 -2.39 8.04
N CYS A 271 18.13 -3.35 8.80
CA CYS A 271 18.30 -3.43 10.24
C CYS A 271 19.06 -4.68 10.68
N GLN A 272 19.76 -4.54 11.80
CA GLN A 272 20.30 -5.65 12.57
C GLN A 272 19.97 -5.42 14.04
N ILE A 273 19.27 -6.37 14.67
CA ILE A 273 19.10 -6.36 16.12
C ILE A 273 20.37 -6.91 16.80
N LYS A 274 21.04 -6.07 17.58
CA LYS A 274 22.28 -6.43 18.29
C LYS A 274 22.00 -6.83 19.74
N TYR A 275 21.04 -6.14 20.37
CA TYR A 275 20.69 -6.36 21.77
C TYR A 275 19.18 -6.49 21.96
N ILE A 276 18.77 -7.36 22.89
CA ILE A 276 17.46 -7.31 23.53
C ILE A 276 17.70 -7.06 25.02
N VAL A 277 17.06 -6.02 25.55
CA VAL A 277 17.17 -5.58 26.94
C VAL A 277 15.87 -5.89 27.66
N ASP A 278 15.92 -6.69 28.72
CA ASP A 278 14.75 -7.02 29.54
C ASP A 278 15.17 -7.47 30.96
N CYS A 279 14.18 -7.70 31.82
CA CYS A 279 14.34 -8.21 33.19
C CYS A 279 14.57 -9.74 33.18
N PHE A 280 15.70 -10.17 32.64
CA PHE A 280 16.05 -11.60 32.51
C PHE A 280 16.27 -12.33 33.84
N GLU A 281 16.22 -11.63 34.97
CA GLU A 281 16.09 -12.23 36.30
C GLU A 281 14.78 -13.01 36.46
N ASP A 282 13.72 -12.63 35.74
CA ASP A 282 12.49 -13.40 35.64
C ASP A 282 12.66 -14.55 34.62
N PRO A 283 12.61 -15.82 35.06
CA PRO A 283 12.72 -16.97 34.16
C PRO A 283 11.63 -17.01 33.09
N ALA A 284 10.44 -16.44 33.33
CA ALA A 284 9.35 -16.40 32.36
C ALA A 284 9.69 -15.47 31.18
N VAL A 285 10.29 -14.31 31.47
CA VAL A 285 10.77 -13.36 30.46
C VAL A 285 11.88 -14.01 29.63
N LEU A 286 12.90 -14.58 30.28
CA LEU A 286 14.01 -15.23 29.59
C LEU A 286 13.52 -16.38 28.70
N LYS A 287 12.60 -17.21 29.19
CA LYS A 287 11.98 -18.28 28.41
C LYS A 287 11.20 -17.73 27.22
N SER A 288 10.42 -16.67 27.40
CA SER A 288 9.63 -16.08 26.31
C SER A 288 10.50 -15.46 25.20
N VAL A 289 11.58 -14.78 25.55
CA VAL A 289 12.52 -14.24 24.56
C VAL A 289 13.25 -15.37 23.86
N SER A 290 13.76 -16.34 24.63
CA SER A 290 14.51 -17.47 24.08
C SER A 290 13.68 -18.30 23.11
N SER A 291 12.40 -18.55 23.40
CA SER A 291 11.52 -19.29 22.49
C SER A 291 11.35 -18.60 21.14
N VAL A 292 11.21 -17.26 21.15
CA VAL A 292 11.11 -16.48 19.90
C VAL A 292 12.46 -16.50 19.17
N LEU A 293 13.58 -16.30 19.86
CA LEU A 293 14.89 -16.37 19.20
C LEU A 293 15.18 -17.75 18.58
N VAL A 294 14.72 -18.84 19.20
CA VAL A 294 14.82 -20.19 18.63
C VAL A 294 13.93 -20.33 17.38
N GLU A 295 12.67 -19.91 17.46
CA GLU A 295 11.73 -19.91 16.32
C GLU A 295 12.32 -19.21 15.09
N TYR A 296 12.96 -18.06 15.30
CA TYR A 296 13.57 -17.26 14.24
C TYR A 296 15.03 -17.62 13.93
N ARG A 297 15.61 -18.64 14.59
CA ARG A 297 17.02 -19.07 14.43
C ARG A 297 18.04 -17.95 14.68
N MET A 298 17.77 -17.12 15.68
CA MET A 298 18.60 -15.98 16.09
C MET A 298 19.29 -16.19 17.45
N LEU A 299 19.14 -17.37 18.04
CA LEU A 299 19.83 -17.71 19.28
C LEU A 299 21.35 -17.62 19.07
N GLY A 300 22.03 -16.83 19.91
CA GLY A 300 23.47 -16.54 19.80
C GLY A 300 23.83 -15.41 18.82
N SER A 301 22.90 -14.98 17.96
CA SER A 301 23.09 -13.81 17.07
C SER A 301 22.70 -12.49 17.73
N VAL A 302 21.87 -12.54 18.78
CA VAL A 302 21.40 -11.39 19.55
C VAL A 302 21.89 -11.53 20.98
N LYS A 303 22.47 -10.46 21.54
CA LYS A 303 22.92 -10.46 22.93
C LYS A 303 21.77 -10.05 23.85
N LEU A 304 21.42 -10.92 24.78
CA LEU A 304 20.47 -10.62 25.86
C LEU A 304 21.21 -9.83 26.94
N VAL A 305 20.67 -8.67 27.33
CA VAL A 305 21.27 -7.76 28.31
C VAL A 305 20.27 -7.42 29.40
N LYS A 306 20.67 -7.50 30.67
CA LYS A 306 19.77 -7.14 31.77
C LYS A 306 19.49 -5.65 31.78
N THR A 307 18.32 -5.27 32.27
CA THR A 307 17.97 -3.85 32.48
C THR A 307 19.04 -3.09 33.28
N SER A 308 19.64 -3.71 34.30
CA SER A 308 20.72 -3.13 35.11
C SER A 308 22.02 -2.86 34.33
N GLU A 309 22.24 -3.55 33.21
CA GLU A 309 23.42 -3.46 32.37
C GLU A 309 23.19 -2.60 31.11
N TYR A 310 21.98 -2.08 30.92
CA TYR A 310 21.59 -1.31 29.74
C TYR A 310 22.59 -0.17 29.42
N LYS A 311 22.91 0.65 30.41
CA LYS A 311 23.81 1.80 30.20
C LYS A 311 25.26 1.35 29.94
N SER A 312 25.76 0.37 30.69
CA SER A 312 27.16 -0.06 30.64
C SER A 312 27.49 -0.94 29.45
N VAL A 313 26.51 -1.66 28.89
CA VAL A 313 26.71 -2.61 27.79
C VAL A 313 26.12 -2.12 26.47
N VAL A 314 24.92 -1.53 26.48
CA VAL A 314 24.20 -1.16 25.24
C VAL A 314 24.53 0.28 24.84
N LEU A 315 24.42 1.23 25.77
CA LEU A 315 24.65 2.64 25.44
C LEU A 315 26.13 3.00 25.27
N SER A 316 27.04 2.21 25.84
CA SER A 316 28.49 2.36 25.66
C SER A 316 29.01 1.83 24.33
N ASP A 317 28.20 1.06 23.59
CA ASP A 317 28.58 0.47 22.32
C ASP A 317 28.57 1.53 21.21
N SER A 318 29.75 1.92 20.74
CA SER A 318 29.90 2.92 19.66
C SER A 318 29.33 2.46 18.32
N ASP A 319 29.17 1.15 18.13
CA ASP A 319 28.66 0.54 16.89
C ASP A 319 27.12 0.42 16.88
N LEU A 320 26.45 0.76 17.99
CA LEU A 320 24.99 0.84 18.06
C LEU A 320 24.49 2.18 17.51
N HIS A 321 23.51 2.14 16.60
CA HIS A 321 22.96 3.35 15.97
C HIS A 321 21.75 3.90 16.73
N GLY A 322 20.86 3.02 17.21
CA GLY A 322 19.64 3.44 17.87
C GLY A 322 19.04 2.40 18.81
N VAL A 323 18.04 2.84 19.57
CA VAL A 323 17.26 2.02 20.48
C VAL A 323 15.78 2.07 20.14
N VAL A 324 15.10 0.95 20.31
CA VAL A 324 13.65 0.79 20.19
C VAL A 324 13.11 0.54 21.59
N VAL A 325 12.41 1.52 22.15
CA VAL A 325 11.90 1.51 23.53
C VAL A 325 10.46 1.06 23.53
N THR A 326 10.22 -0.13 24.06
CA THR A 326 8.92 -0.80 24.21
C THR A 326 8.76 -1.37 25.63
N THR A 327 9.38 -0.69 26.60
CA THR A 327 9.30 -1.02 28.03
C THR A 327 7.91 -0.64 28.58
N PRO A 328 7.56 -0.95 29.84
CA PRO A 328 6.36 -0.37 30.44
C PRO A 328 6.44 1.16 30.47
N THR A 329 5.29 1.83 30.26
CA THR A 329 5.17 3.30 30.15
C THR A 329 5.97 4.08 31.20
N PRO A 330 5.95 3.74 32.51
CA PRO A 330 6.69 4.50 33.53
C PRO A 330 8.21 4.52 33.31
N HIS A 331 8.74 3.63 32.48
CA HIS A 331 10.17 3.53 32.20
C HIS A 331 10.59 4.20 30.89
N HIS A 332 9.66 4.56 30.00
CA HIS A 332 9.96 5.12 28.68
C HIS A 332 10.94 6.29 28.76
N GLU A 333 10.60 7.34 29.51
CA GLU A 333 11.42 8.55 29.60
C GLU A 333 12.86 8.24 30.03
N SER A 334 13.04 7.36 31.02
CA SER A 334 14.37 7.02 31.52
C SER A 334 15.27 6.35 30.47
N TYR A 335 14.68 5.50 29.61
CA TYR A 335 15.38 4.86 28.50
C TYR A 335 15.64 5.85 27.36
N VAL A 336 14.62 6.62 26.98
CA VAL A 336 14.70 7.65 25.93
C VAL A 336 15.80 8.66 26.27
N VAL A 337 15.74 9.29 27.44
CA VAL A 337 16.69 10.33 27.86
C VAL A 337 18.11 9.78 27.96
N SER A 338 18.29 8.56 28.48
CA SER A 338 19.63 7.97 28.59
C SER A 338 20.23 7.61 27.22
N ALA A 339 19.42 7.09 26.29
CA ALA A 339 19.84 6.82 24.92
C ALA A 339 20.22 8.09 24.15
N LEU A 340 19.39 9.14 24.22
CA LEU A 340 19.68 10.43 23.59
C LEU A 340 20.98 11.04 24.14
N ARG A 341 21.19 11.00 25.46
CA ARG A 341 22.45 11.46 26.10
C ARG A 341 23.66 10.65 25.64
N ALA A 342 23.47 9.38 25.30
CA ALA A 342 24.48 8.51 24.71
C ALA A 342 24.61 8.65 23.18
N LYS A 343 23.98 9.68 22.59
CA LYS A 343 24.02 9.98 21.15
C LYS A 343 23.45 8.86 20.28
N LYS A 344 22.41 8.17 20.76
CA LYS A 344 21.69 7.14 20.01
C LYS A 344 20.37 7.69 19.48
N ALA A 345 19.99 7.30 18.26
CA ALA A 345 18.64 7.53 17.76
C ALA A 345 17.61 6.73 18.60
N VAL A 346 16.41 7.26 18.75
CA VAL A 346 15.39 6.66 19.61
C VAL A 346 14.06 6.51 18.88
N PHE A 347 13.59 5.27 18.79
CA PHE A 347 12.20 4.92 18.55
C PHE A 347 11.57 4.63 19.90
N CYS A 348 10.42 5.21 20.22
CA CYS A 348 9.72 4.93 21.46
C CYS A 348 8.24 4.64 21.19
N GLU A 349 7.74 3.54 21.76
CA GLU A 349 6.30 3.32 21.84
C GLU A 349 5.60 4.46 22.58
N LYS A 350 4.33 4.66 22.24
CA LYS A 350 3.51 5.65 22.93
C LYS A 350 3.09 5.17 24.33
N PRO A 351 2.82 6.10 25.26
CA PRO A 351 3.19 7.51 25.20
C PRO A 351 4.69 7.69 25.47
N LEU A 352 5.32 8.74 24.91
CA LEU A 352 6.76 8.97 25.03
C LEU A 352 7.24 9.12 26.49
N ALA A 353 6.41 9.74 27.33
CA ALA A 353 6.61 9.90 28.77
C ALA A 353 5.25 9.97 29.47
N SER A 354 5.26 9.90 30.80
CA SER A 354 4.03 9.94 31.62
C SER A 354 3.39 11.33 31.69
N ASP A 355 4.14 12.39 31.41
CA ASP A 355 3.65 13.76 31.46
C ASP A 355 4.29 14.65 30.39
N ILE A 356 3.69 15.84 30.20
CA ILE A 356 4.11 16.85 29.22
C ILE A 356 5.56 17.31 29.47
N GLY A 357 5.98 17.43 30.73
CA GLY A 357 7.32 17.86 31.10
C GLY A 357 8.37 16.87 30.63
N GLY A 358 8.13 15.57 30.83
CA GLY A 358 8.98 14.48 30.34
C GLY A 358 9.04 14.44 28.81
N VAL A 359 7.91 14.64 28.13
CA VAL A 359 7.87 14.72 26.66
C VAL A 359 8.73 15.89 26.16
N MET A 360 8.53 17.09 26.72
CA MET A 360 9.30 18.29 26.36
C MET A 360 10.79 18.11 26.63
N HIS A 361 11.15 17.53 27.76
CA HIS A 361 12.54 17.28 28.15
C HIS A 361 13.24 16.33 27.17
N ALA A 362 12.59 15.24 26.77
CA ALA A 362 13.12 14.30 25.78
C ALA A 362 13.35 14.97 24.42
N TYR A 363 12.35 15.69 23.89
CA TYR A 363 12.49 16.39 22.61
C TYR A 363 13.54 17.51 22.66
N HIS A 364 13.64 18.24 23.77
CA HIS A 364 14.68 19.26 23.93
C HIS A 364 16.10 18.68 23.81
N ILE A 365 16.36 17.50 24.40
CA ILE A 365 17.66 16.83 24.25
C ILE A 365 17.88 16.40 22.80
N ALA A 366 16.88 15.80 22.16
CA ALA A 366 16.96 15.33 20.79
C ALA A 366 17.23 16.47 19.80
N GLU A 367 16.48 17.58 19.90
CA GLU A 367 16.63 18.77 19.06
C GLU A 367 18.00 19.44 19.27
N ARG A 368 18.43 19.62 20.53
CA ARG A 368 19.74 20.21 20.86
C ARG A 368 20.89 19.44 20.21
N ASP A 369 20.79 18.12 20.19
CA ASP A 369 21.84 17.23 19.72
C ASP A 369 21.64 16.77 18.27
N ASN A 370 20.58 17.25 17.59
CA ASN A 370 20.16 16.84 16.26
C ASN A 370 20.07 15.31 16.10
N LEU A 371 19.43 14.65 17.06
CA LEU A 371 19.23 13.20 17.10
C LEU A 371 17.79 12.83 16.72
N PRO A 372 17.59 11.75 15.94
CA PRO A 372 16.25 11.24 15.70
C PRO A 372 15.57 10.79 17.00
N LEU A 373 14.38 11.35 17.26
CA LEU A 373 13.45 10.91 18.29
C LEU A 373 12.06 10.74 17.68
N PHE A 374 11.63 9.48 17.55
CA PHE A 374 10.36 9.11 16.95
C PHE A 374 9.45 8.47 17.99
N CYS A 375 8.27 9.07 18.22
CA CYS A 375 7.20 8.49 19.02
C CYS A 375 6.24 7.71 18.10
N ALA A 376 6.03 6.44 18.40
CA ALA A 376 5.34 5.49 17.53
C ALA A 376 3.82 5.65 17.59
N PHE A 377 3.27 6.51 16.73
CA PHE A 377 1.85 6.52 16.37
C PHE A 377 1.65 5.74 15.07
N GLN A 378 1.84 4.43 15.16
CA GLN A 378 1.73 3.45 14.08
C GLN A 378 0.50 3.63 13.18
N ARG A 379 -0.64 4.07 13.72
CA ARG A 379 -1.86 4.26 12.91
C ARG A 379 -1.69 5.27 11.76
N ARG A 380 -0.79 6.27 11.89
CA ARG A 380 -0.44 7.19 10.78
C ARG A 380 0.23 6.49 9.60
N PHE A 381 0.81 5.30 9.83
CA PHE A 381 1.48 4.49 8.81
C PHE A 381 0.58 3.38 8.24
N ASP A 382 -0.65 3.26 8.73
CA ASP A 382 -1.66 2.37 8.14
C ASP A 382 -1.95 2.79 6.69
N PRO A 383 -1.93 1.86 5.71
CA PRO A 383 -2.18 2.21 4.31
C PRO A 383 -3.52 2.89 4.06
N GLY A 384 -4.57 2.50 4.79
CA GLY A 384 -5.91 3.06 4.65
C GLY A 384 -5.99 4.46 5.25
N MET A 385 -5.59 4.60 6.52
CA MET A 385 -5.64 5.88 7.24
C MET A 385 -4.69 6.93 6.63
N SER A 386 -3.48 6.53 6.24
CA SER A 386 -2.53 7.42 5.57
C SER A 386 -3.04 7.91 4.22
N LYS A 387 -3.66 7.04 3.42
CA LYS A 387 -4.29 7.42 2.15
C LYS A 387 -5.49 8.33 2.37
N LEU A 388 -6.30 8.07 3.39
CA LEU A 388 -7.40 8.94 3.79
C LEU A 388 -6.88 10.33 4.15
N ARG A 389 -5.87 10.43 5.02
CA ARG A 389 -5.22 11.71 5.36
C ARG A 389 -4.73 12.47 4.14
N HIS A 390 -4.03 11.78 3.24
CA HIS A 390 -3.50 12.39 2.02
C HIS A 390 -4.63 12.95 1.13
N ASN A 391 -5.70 12.18 0.94
CA ASN A 391 -6.88 12.65 0.18
C ASN A 391 -7.57 13.85 0.84
N VAL A 392 -7.63 13.91 2.17
CA VAL A 392 -8.13 15.08 2.90
C VAL A 392 -7.20 16.29 2.67
N ALA A 393 -5.88 16.09 2.75
CA ALA A 393 -4.88 17.14 2.49
C ALA A 393 -5.01 17.74 1.08
N GLU A 394 -5.26 16.89 0.09
CA GLU A 394 -5.45 17.30 -1.31
C GLU A 394 -6.82 17.97 -1.56
N GLY A 395 -7.67 18.09 -0.53
CA GLY A 395 -8.97 18.75 -0.62
C GLY A 395 -10.03 17.93 -1.36
N LYS A 396 -9.88 16.60 -1.46
CA LYS A 396 -10.84 15.73 -2.19
C LYS A 396 -12.26 15.79 -1.63
N ILE A 397 -12.40 16.02 -0.33
CA ILE A 397 -13.71 16.22 0.33
C ILE A 397 -14.02 17.69 0.64
N GLY A 398 -13.23 18.63 0.14
CA GLY A 398 -13.37 20.06 0.46
C GLY A 398 -13.10 20.34 1.93
N ARG A 399 -13.85 21.29 2.53
CA ARG A 399 -13.76 21.57 3.97
C ARG A 399 -14.29 20.37 4.76
N VAL A 400 -13.51 19.91 5.75
CA VAL A 400 -13.94 18.85 6.68
C VAL A 400 -15.06 19.39 7.58
N PHE A 401 -16.17 18.67 7.65
CA PHE A 401 -17.28 18.96 8.57
C PHE A 401 -17.23 18.04 9.78
N SER A 402 -16.94 16.76 9.56
CA SER A 402 -16.79 15.80 10.64
C SER A 402 -15.79 14.69 10.37
N SER A 403 -15.21 14.15 11.44
CA SER A 403 -14.38 12.94 11.41
C SER A 403 -14.81 11.97 12.51
N ASN A 404 -15.22 10.76 12.14
CA ASN A 404 -15.72 9.76 13.09
C ASN A 404 -14.78 8.57 13.11
N LEU A 405 -14.27 8.21 14.28
CA LEU A 405 -13.40 7.06 14.49
C LEU A 405 -14.07 6.09 15.45
N LEU A 406 -13.95 4.80 15.16
CA LEU A 406 -14.46 3.74 16.01
C LEU A 406 -13.31 2.77 16.27
N SER A 407 -13.01 2.56 17.55
CA SER A 407 -11.82 1.83 18.01
C SER A 407 -12.19 0.86 19.13
N ARG A 408 -12.45 -0.39 18.78
CA ARG A 408 -12.87 -1.42 19.74
C ARG A 408 -11.91 -2.58 19.75
N ASP A 409 -11.26 -2.78 20.89
CA ASP A 409 -10.16 -3.71 21.03
C ASP A 409 -10.63 -5.16 21.07
N SER A 410 -9.79 -6.02 20.51
CA SER A 410 -9.87 -7.47 20.61
C SER A 410 -8.44 -8.05 20.50
N PRO A 411 -8.08 -9.08 21.27
CA PRO A 411 -8.77 -9.48 22.50
C PRO A 411 -8.74 -8.37 23.56
N ARG A 412 -9.61 -8.49 24.57
CA ARG A 412 -9.54 -7.65 25.78
C ARG A 412 -8.14 -7.72 26.40
N PRO A 413 -7.50 -6.60 26.78
CA PRO A 413 -6.23 -6.62 27.50
C PRO A 413 -6.33 -7.36 28.85
N SER A 414 -5.20 -7.86 29.37
CA SER A 414 -5.16 -8.49 30.68
C SER A 414 -5.25 -7.46 31.81
N ILE A 415 -5.82 -7.84 32.95
CA ILE A 415 -5.91 -6.98 34.14
C ILE A 415 -4.53 -6.55 34.64
N GLU A 416 -3.53 -7.43 34.60
CA GLU A 416 -2.15 -7.08 34.97
C GLU A 416 -1.56 -5.97 34.09
N TYR A 417 -1.90 -5.95 32.80
CA TYR A 417 -1.50 -4.86 31.92
C TYR A 417 -2.23 -3.56 32.27
N LEU A 418 -3.55 -3.63 32.47
CA LEU A 418 -4.37 -2.44 32.75
C LEU A 418 -3.91 -1.69 33.99
N LYS A 419 -3.47 -2.38 35.04
CA LYS A 419 -2.89 -1.79 36.27
C LYS A 419 -1.71 -0.83 36.01
N THR A 420 -1.02 -0.98 34.89
CA THR A 420 0.17 -0.19 34.53
C THR A 420 0.02 0.59 33.23
N SER A 421 -1.16 0.54 32.61
CA SER A 421 -1.42 1.09 31.28
C SER A 421 -1.50 2.63 31.23
N GLY A 422 -1.80 3.27 32.37
CA GLY A 422 -2.10 4.70 32.44
C GLY A 422 -3.59 5.04 32.25
N GLY A 423 -4.47 4.03 32.17
CA GLY A 423 -5.90 4.20 31.98
C GLY A 423 -6.30 4.35 30.51
N MET A 424 -7.59 4.19 30.21
CA MET A 424 -8.10 4.10 28.83
C MET A 424 -7.71 5.29 27.93
N TYR A 425 -7.66 6.52 28.47
CA TYR A 425 -7.33 7.71 27.69
C TYR A 425 -5.87 7.76 27.23
N HIS A 426 -4.93 7.41 28.10
CA HIS A 426 -3.50 7.36 27.77
C HIS A 426 -3.09 6.09 27.03
N ASP A 427 -3.79 4.99 27.28
CA ASP A 427 -3.47 3.70 26.71
C ASP A 427 -3.99 3.55 25.28
N THR A 428 -5.30 3.68 25.07
CA THR A 428 -5.91 3.41 23.75
C THR A 428 -6.39 4.68 23.06
N ALA A 429 -7.02 5.60 23.78
CA ALA A 429 -7.62 6.80 23.18
C ALA A 429 -6.60 7.79 22.62
N VAL A 430 -5.37 7.77 23.11
CA VAL A 430 -4.29 8.63 22.60
C VAL A 430 -4.06 8.45 21.09
N HIS A 431 -4.24 7.24 20.56
CA HIS A 431 -4.14 6.99 19.12
C HIS A 431 -5.31 7.59 18.34
N ASP A 432 -6.50 7.60 18.94
CA ASP A 432 -7.71 8.15 18.35
C ASP A 432 -7.65 9.67 18.32
N ILE A 433 -7.21 10.26 19.43
CA ILE A 433 -6.94 11.69 19.56
C ILE A 433 -5.93 12.13 18.50
N ASP A 434 -4.79 11.43 18.40
CA ASP A 434 -3.76 11.69 17.39
C ASP A 434 -4.35 11.62 15.98
N MET A 435 -5.06 10.53 15.67
CA MET A 435 -5.62 10.28 14.34
C MET A 435 -6.65 11.35 13.96
N LEU A 436 -7.58 11.69 14.85
CA LEU A 436 -8.62 12.69 14.57
C LEU A 436 -8.01 14.08 14.37
N CYS A 437 -7.06 14.50 15.20
CA CYS A 437 -6.34 15.76 15.02
C CYS A 437 -5.55 15.76 13.71
N TRP A 438 -4.90 14.65 13.38
CA TRP A 438 -4.12 14.50 12.16
C TRP A 438 -5.00 14.56 10.90
N ILE A 439 -6.15 13.88 10.88
CA ILE A 439 -7.10 13.90 9.76
C ILE A 439 -7.68 15.29 9.54
N VAL A 440 -8.13 15.96 10.62
CA VAL A 440 -8.71 17.30 10.51
C VAL A 440 -7.62 18.32 10.15
N GLY A 441 -6.40 18.14 10.65
CA GLY A 441 -5.25 19.02 10.37
C GLY A 441 -5.25 20.31 11.19
N GLU A 442 -5.94 20.33 12.33
CA GLU A 442 -6.08 21.48 13.23
C GLU A 442 -5.90 21.03 14.70
N GLU A 443 -5.50 21.95 15.58
CA GLU A 443 -5.57 21.75 17.04
C GLU A 443 -7.01 22.03 17.51
N PRO A 444 -7.67 21.12 18.26
CA PRO A 444 -9.03 21.36 18.75
C PRO A 444 -9.07 22.46 19.82
N VAL A 445 -10.15 23.23 19.84
CA VAL A 445 -10.43 24.27 20.84
C VAL A 445 -11.14 23.75 22.10
N GLY A 446 -11.59 22.48 22.07
CA GLY A 446 -12.25 21.88 23.21
C GLY A 446 -12.48 20.39 23.03
N VAL A 447 -12.54 19.69 24.16
CA VAL A 447 -12.82 18.26 24.27
C VAL A 447 -13.95 18.02 25.26
N PHE A 448 -14.79 17.04 24.96
CA PHE A 448 -15.76 16.47 25.89
C PHE A 448 -15.61 14.95 25.87
N ALA A 449 -15.42 14.34 27.04
CA ALA A 449 -15.28 12.91 27.18
C ALA A 449 -16.27 12.36 28.21
N GLN A 450 -16.80 11.17 27.94
CA GLN A 450 -17.59 10.40 28.89
C GLN A 450 -17.18 8.94 28.84
N GLY A 451 -17.20 8.28 30.00
CA GLY A 451 -16.82 6.89 30.14
C GLY A 451 -17.80 6.09 30.99
N SER A 452 -17.80 4.79 30.77
CA SER A 452 -18.51 3.80 31.57
C SER A 452 -17.66 2.54 31.70
N VAL A 453 -17.99 1.75 32.71
CA VAL A 453 -17.37 0.45 32.96
C VAL A 453 -18.46 -0.59 33.08
N PHE A 454 -18.32 -1.67 32.32
CA PHE A 454 -19.25 -2.79 32.25
C PHE A 454 -18.60 -4.10 32.67
N ASP A 455 -17.27 -4.21 32.59
CA ASP A 455 -16.47 -5.33 33.06
C ASP A 455 -16.06 -5.13 34.54
N PRO A 456 -16.55 -5.97 35.47
CA PRO A 456 -16.23 -5.84 36.89
C PRO A 456 -14.74 -5.98 37.21
N GLU A 457 -13.97 -6.74 36.42
CA GLU A 457 -12.53 -6.87 36.63
C GLU A 457 -11.80 -5.58 36.26
N ILE A 458 -12.23 -4.90 35.20
CA ILE A 458 -11.69 -3.59 34.81
C ILE A 458 -12.07 -2.54 35.86
N ALA A 459 -13.32 -2.55 36.34
CA ALA A 459 -13.76 -1.68 37.43
C ALA A 459 -12.91 -1.87 38.70
N SER A 460 -12.49 -3.10 39.00
CA SER A 460 -11.68 -3.42 40.19
C SER A 460 -10.29 -2.78 40.19
N VAL A 461 -9.77 -2.39 39.01
CA VAL A 461 -8.50 -1.67 38.88
C VAL A 461 -8.67 -0.17 38.65
N GLY A 462 -9.91 0.35 38.75
CA GLY A 462 -10.20 1.77 38.64
C GLY A 462 -10.12 2.34 37.22
N ASP A 463 -10.23 1.50 36.19
CA ASP A 463 -10.26 1.93 34.78
C ASP A 463 -11.69 1.86 34.20
N VAL A 464 -11.88 2.47 33.05
CA VAL A 464 -13.09 2.37 32.23
C VAL A 464 -12.84 1.44 31.03
N ASP A 465 -13.90 0.88 30.46
CA ASP A 465 -13.79 -0.01 29.30
C ASP A 465 -14.51 0.50 28.06
N THR A 466 -15.34 1.54 28.19
CA THR A 466 -16.10 2.11 27.08
C THR A 466 -16.17 3.62 27.25
N ILE A 467 -15.70 4.36 26.25
CA ILE A 467 -15.67 5.83 26.28
C ILE A 467 -16.14 6.41 24.95
N ALA A 468 -16.61 7.65 25.01
CA ALA A 468 -16.84 8.49 23.85
C ALA A 468 -16.12 9.84 24.04
N ILE A 469 -15.44 10.31 23.00
CA ILE A 469 -14.71 11.59 22.98
C ILE A 469 -15.27 12.43 21.83
N THR A 470 -15.55 13.70 22.08
CA THR A 470 -15.87 14.69 21.04
C THR A 470 -14.85 15.84 21.08
N LEU A 471 -14.27 16.16 19.94
CA LEU A 471 -13.35 17.27 19.72
C LEU A 471 -14.04 18.34 18.87
N LYS A 472 -13.89 19.61 19.25
CA LYS A 472 -14.34 20.76 18.46
C LYS A 472 -13.14 21.52 17.93
N PHE A 473 -13.13 21.83 16.64
CA PHE A 473 -12.03 22.54 15.98
C PHE A 473 -12.37 24.00 15.67
N PRO A 474 -11.35 24.88 15.49
CA PRO A 474 -11.53 26.27 15.11
C PRO A 474 -12.37 26.47 13.84
N SER A 475 -12.23 25.59 12.85
CA SER A 475 -13.02 25.63 11.62
C SER A 475 -14.52 25.32 11.80
N GLY A 476 -14.92 24.86 12.99
CA GLY A 476 -16.25 24.37 13.29
C GLY A 476 -16.43 22.87 13.04
N ALA A 477 -15.40 22.17 12.52
CA ALA A 477 -15.43 20.73 12.39
C ALA A 477 -15.62 20.04 13.76
N LEU A 478 -16.30 18.90 13.75
CA LEU A 478 -16.47 18.04 14.92
C LEU A 478 -15.84 16.68 14.67
N ALA A 479 -15.01 16.20 15.59
CA ALA A 479 -14.53 14.82 15.53
C ALA A 479 -15.04 14.03 16.72
N VAL A 480 -15.40 12.77 16.48
CA VAL A 480 -15.92 11.87 17.51
C VAL A 480 -15.13 10.57 17.49
N SER A 481 -14.80 10.05 18.67
CA SER A 481 -14.37 8.67 18.82
C SER A 481 -15.29 7.89 19.76
N ASP A 482 -15.66 6.67 19.34
CA ASP A 482 -16.29 5.61 20.13
C ASP A 482 -15.23 4.53 20.38
N LEU A 483 -14.88 4.32 21.65
CA LEU A 483 -13.88 3.33 22.02
C LEU A 483 -14.43 2.29 23.00
N SER A 484 -13.99 1.05 22.83
CA SER A 484 -14.22 -0.02 23.80
C SER A 484 -13.00 -0.93 23.94
N ARG A 485 -12.73 -1.42 25.15
CA ARG A 485 -11.69 -2.43 25.42
C ARG A 485 -12.10 -3.84 25.00
N HIS A 486 -13.34 -4.04 24.55
CA HIS A 486 -13.83 -5.34 24.13
C HIS A 486 -14.82 -5.28 22.96
N ALA A 487 -14.41 -5.88 21.84
CA ALA A 487 -15.28 -6.28 20.74
C ALA A 487 -15.25 -7.81 20.58
N SER A 488 -16.42 -8.42 20.73
CA SER A 488 -16.61 -9.88 20.65
C SER A 488 -16.47 -10.45 19.22
N TYR A 489 -16.42 -9.57 18.22
CA TYR A 489 -16.45 -9.90 16.79
C TYR A 489 -15.14 -9.59 16.05
N GLY A 490 -14.10 -9.15 16.77
CA GLY A 490 -12.77 -8.87 16.23
C GLY A 490 -12.33 -7.42 16.48
N TYR A 491 -11.18 -7.03 15.92
CA TYR A 491 -10.55 -5.72 16.14
C TYR A 491 -11.20 -4.64 15.24
N ASP A 492 -12.17 -3.90 15.76
CA ASP A 492 -12.97 -2.93 14.99
C ASP A 492 -12.28 -1.55 14.97
N MET A 493 -11.76 -1.16 13.82
CA MET A 493 -11.03 0.07 13.56
C MET A 493 -11.53 0.71 12.25
N ARG A 494 -12.46 1.65 12.38
CA ARG A 494 -13.08 2.33 11.23
C ARG A 494 -12.99 3.84 11.36
N LEU A 495 -12.71 4.51 10.25
CA LEU A 495 -12.53 5.96 10.18
C LEU A 495 -13.31 6.53 9.01
N GLU A 496 -14.12 7.55 9.29
CA GLU A 496 -14.84 8.35 8.32
C GLU A 496 -14.36 9.80 8.40
N ALA A 497 -14.13 10.43 7.25
CA ALA A 497 -14.00 11.87 7.13
C ALA A 497 -15.02 12.39 6.13
N PHE A 498 -15.94 13.22 6.59
CA PHE A 498 -17.00 13.83 5.79
C PHE A 498 -16.76 15.33 5.66
N GLY A 499 -16.95 15.85 4.45
CA GLY A 499 -16.78 17.25 4.14
C GLY A 499 -17.69 17.71 3.01
N GLU A 500 -17.53 18.98 2.68
CA GLU A 500 -18.30 19.71 1.67
C GLU A 500 -18.51 18.95 0.34
N LYS A 501 -17.50 18.21 -0.13
CA LYS A 501 -17.49 17.58 -1.45
C LYS A 501 -17.66 16.06 -1.42
N GLY A 502 -17.80 15.46 -0.24
CA GLY A 502 -18.00 14.02 -0.13
C GLY A 502 -17.47 13.42 1.16
N VAL A 503 -17.27 12.10 1.12
CA VAL A 503 -16.86 11.29 2.26
C VAL A 503 -15.71 10.35 1.88
N LEU A 504 -14.80 10.11 2.82
CA LEU A 504 -13.77 9.09 2.74
C LEU A 504 -13.96 8.11 3.90
N LEU A 505 -13.90 6.82 3.59
CA LEU A 505 -14.08 5.74 4.55
C LEU A 505 -12.85 4.84 4.55
N CYS A 506 -12.37 4.50 5.74
CA CYS A 506 -11.43 3.43 6.00
C CYS A 506 -12.15 2.36 6.82
N GLU A 507 -12.52 1.27 6.15
CA GLU A 507 -13.23 0.14 6.76
C GLU A 507 -12.26 -0.87 7.42
N ASN A 508 -12.84 -1.84 8.12
CA ASN A 508 -12.08 -2.94 8.70
C ASN A 508 -11.40 -3.80 7.65
N VAL A 509 -10.26 -4.38 8.04
CA VAL A 509 -9.56 -5.38 7.24
C VAL A 509 -10.05 -6.77 7.65
N HIS A 510 -10.48 -7.54 6.66
CA HIS A 510 -10.92 -8.92 6.84
C HIS A 510 -9.75 -9.91 6.76
N GLU A 511 -9.85 -11.03 7.48
CA GLU A 511 -8.84 -12.12 7.43
C GLU A 511 -8.68 -12.67 6.01
N ASP A 512 -9.81 -12.82 5.31
CA ASP A 512 -9.86 -13.10 3.88
C ASP A 512 -10.73 -12.03 3.19
N PRO A 513 -10.11 -10.99 2.60
CA PRO A 513 -10.84 -9.89 1.99
C PRO A 513 -11.55 -10.29 0.69
N CYS A 514 -11.29 -11.49 0.16
CA CYS A 514 -11.89 -11.99 -1.08
C CYS A 514 -13.00 -13.01 -0.83
N LEU A 515 -13.13 -13.53 0.40
CA LEU A 515 -14.10 -14.56 0.74
C LEU A 515 -15.46 -13.96 1.13
N HIS A 516 -16.44 -14.21 0.27
CA HIS A 516 -17.85 -13.95 0.53
C HIS A 516 -18.63 -15.25 0.39
N TYR A 517 -19.47 -15.56 1.37
CA TYR A 517 -20.39 -16.69 1.32
C TYR A 517 -21.81 -16.18 1.09
N SER A 518 -22.50 -16.75 0.11
CA SER A 518 -23.90 -16.46 -0.18
C SER A 518 -24.67 -17.74 -0.43
N SER A 519 -25.82 -17.90 0.22
CA SER A 519 -26.76 -19.00 0.03
C SER A 519 -28.20 -18.52 0.16
N SER A 520 -29.17 -19.43 0.00
CA SER A 520 -30.59 -19.12 0.24
C SER A 520 -30.89 -18.72 1.69
N SER A 521 -30.00 -19.04 2.64
CA SER A 521 -30.17 -18.70 4.05
C SER A 521 -29.51 -17.37 4.45
N GLY A 522 -28.80 -16.70 3.53
CA GLY A 522 -28.19 -15.39 3.79
C GLY A 522 -26.81 -15.22 3.13
N SER A 523 -26.17 -14.10 3.44
CA SER A 523 -24.79 -13.83 3.02
C SER A 523 -23.93 -13.39 4.20
N SER A 524 -22.65 -13.76 4.17
CA SER A 524 -21.65 -13.36 5.16
C SER A 524 -20.31 -13.04 4.49
N ALA A 525 -19.53 -12.19 5.14
CA ALA A 525 -18.13 -11.95 4.82
C ALA A 525 -17.23 -12.75 5.78
N SER A 526 -15.94 -12.82 5.45
CA SER A 526 -14.92 -13.30 6.38
C SER A 526 -14.88 -12.46 7.68
N LEU A 527 -14.29 -13.00 8.74
CA LEU A 527 -14.10 -12.26 9.99
C LEU A 527 -13.18 -11.06 9.76
N ILE A 528 -13.39 -10.00 10.53
CA ILE A 528 -12.39 -8.94 10.63
C ILE A 528 -11.19 -9.46 11.40
N GLN A 529 -10.00 -8.90 11.14
CA GLN A 529 -8.78 -9.31 11.84
C GLN A 529 -8.94 -9.20 13.35
N TYR A 530 -8.37 -10.17 14.08
CA TYR A 530 -8.74 -10.38 15.47
C TYR A 530 -8.00 -9.45 16.44
N SER A 531 -6.78 -9.03 16.10
CA SER A 531 -5.94 -8.27 17.02
C SER A 531 -5.26 -7.07 16.38
N PHE A 532 -4.86 -6.09 17.21
CA PHE A 532 -4.10 -4.92 16.75
C PHE A 532 -2.81 -5.30 16.01
N ALA A 533 -2.16 -6.40 16.40
CA ALA A 533 -0.90 -6.86 15.79
C ALA A 533 -1.12 -7.41 14.38
N GLU A 534 -2.28 -8.02 14.11
CA GLU A 534 -2.71 -8.41 12.78
C GLU A 534 -3.15 -7.19 11.97
N ARG A 535 -4.05 -6.37 12.54
CA ARG A 535 -4.63 -5.18 11.89
C ARG A 535 -3.59 -4.18 11.43
N PHE A 536 -2.60 -3.92 12.25
CA PHE A 536 -1.59 -2.90 12.00
C PHE A 536 -0.23 -3.46 11.58
N LYS A 537 -0.13 -4.75 11.18
CA LYS A 537 1.14 -5.37 10.78
C LYS A 537 1.93 -4.51 9.78
N VAL A 538 1.28 -4.06 8.71
CA VAL A 538 1.91 -3.23 7.66
C VAL A 538 2.29 -1.84 8.21
N ALA A 539 1.52 -1.31 9.15
CA ALA A 539 1.78 -0.03 9.77
C ALA A 539 3.04 -0.07 10.65
N TYR A 540 3.18 -1.13 11.46
CA TYR A 540 4.39 -1.41 12.27
C TYR A 540 5.65 -1.59 11.40
N GLU A 541 5.52 -2.27 10.26
CA GLU A 541 6.64 -2.41 9.30
C GLU A 541 7.06 -1.04 8.73
N ARG A 542 6.08 -0.21 8.33
CA ARG A 542 6.32 1.10 7.72
C ARG A 542 6.86 2.15 8.69
N GLU A 543 6.42 2.16 9.95
CA GLU A 543 6.97 3.09 10.92
C GLU A 543 8.42 2.73 11.31
N MET A 544 8.77 1.43 11.31
CA MET A 544 10.14 0.99 11.49
C MET A 544 11.01 1.40 10.29
N ASP A 545 10.49 1.27 9.06
CA ASP A 545 11.16 1.79 7.87
C ASP A 545 11.40 3.29 7.97
N HIS A 546 10.40 4.05 8.41
CA HIS A 546 10.53 5.49 8.61
C HIS A 546 11.58 5.84 9.66
N PHE A 547 11.64 5.11 10.78
CA PHE A 547 12.68 5.32 11.78
C PHE A 547 14.09 5.03 11.23
N VAL A 548 14.23 4.02 10.38
CA VAL A 548 15.48 3.74 9.67
C VAL A 548 15.84 4.88 8.71
N ASP A 549 14.85 5.43 7.99
CA ASP A 549 15.06 6.58 7.12
C ASP A 549 15.55 7.81 7.90
N LEU A 550 14.99 8.06 9.09
CA LEU A 550 15.45 9.14 9.98
C LEU A 550 16.91 8.97 10.43
N ILE A 551 17.41 7.73 10.53
CA ILE A 551 18.81 7.46 10.90
C ILE A 551 19.74 7.61 9.71
N LEU A 552 19.32 7.10 8.54
CA LEU A 552 20.17 7.02 7.35
C LEU A 552 20.19 8.31 6.54
N ASP A 553 19.11 9.10 6.59
CA ASP A 553 18.95 10.33 5.82
C ASP A 553 18.51 11.49 6.73
N PRO A 554 19.45 12.40 7.09
CA PRO A 554 19.15 13.58 7.90
C PRO A 554 18.13 14.55 7.29
N SER A 555 17.79 14.41 6.00
CA SER A 555 16.74 15.21 5.36
C SER A 555 15.33 14.65 5.53
N THR A 556 15.20 13.43 6.06
CA THR A 556 13.90 12.82 6.36
C THR A 556 13.20 13.61 7.47
N GLU A 557 12.03 14.18 7.17
CA GLU A 557 11.17 14.80 8.17
C GLU A 557 10.41 13.74 8.98
N CYS A 558 10.37 13.90 10.30
CA CYS A 558 9.64 12.98 11.17
C CYS A 558 8.12 13.11 10.95
N ALA A 559 7.45 12.00 10.61
CA ALA A 559 6.01 11.99 10.32
C ALA A 559 5.12 12.22 11.57
N VAL A 560 5.73 12.14 12.76
CA VAL A 560 5.12 12.50 14.05
C VAL A 560 6.01 13.57 14.67
N SER A 561 5.53 14.81 14.64
CA SER A 561 6.26 15.94 15.22
C SER A 561 6.19 15.94 16.76
N ARG A 562 7.08 16.70 17.40
CA ARG A 562 6.97 16.98 18.84
C ARG A 562 5.58 17.51 19.21
N ASP A 563 5.07 18.44 18.41
CA ASP A 563 3.82 19.14 18.70
C ASP A 563 2.62 18.19 18.58
N ASP A 564 2.67 17.19 17.69
CA ASP A 564 1.68 16.10 17.62
C ASP A 564 1.62 15.27 18.92
N VAL A 565 2.78 14.88 19.46
CA VAL A 565 2.88 14.09 20.70
C VAL A 565 2.38 14.91 21.90
N LEU A 566 2.78 16.18 21.98
CA LEU A 566 2.34 17.09 23.03
C LEU A 566 0.83 17.33 22.98
N LEU A 567 0.29 17.55 21.78
CA LEU A 567 -1.14 17.76 21.58
C LEU A 567 -1.94 16.54 22.04
N SER A 568 -1.55 15.34 21.58
CA SER A 568 -2.23 14.10 21.94
C SER A 568 -2.18 13.85 23.45
N THR A 569 -1.04 14.14 24.09
CA THR A 569 -0.87 14.02 25.55
C THR A 569 -1.70 15.04 26.32
N ARG A 570 -1.76 16.30 25.85
CA ARG A 570 -2.57 17.38 26.45
C ARG A 570 -4.06 17.04 26.40
N ILE A 571 -4.55 16.55 25.28
CA ILE A 571 -5.96 16.16 25.14
C ILE A 571 -6.25 14.92 26.00
N ALA A 572 -5.37 13.91 26.00
CA ALA A 572 -5.55 12.74 26.85
C ALA A 572 -5.59 13.08 28.35
N ASN A 573 -4.79 14.06 28.80
CA ASN A 573 -4.83 14.57 30.18
C ASN A 573 -6.09 15.39 30.49
N ALA A 574 -6.72 15.99 29.48
CA ALA A 574 -7.91 16.82 29.65
C ALA A 574 -9.21 15.98 29.68
N CYS A 575 -9.18 14.81 29.04
CA CYS A 575 -10.18 13.75 29.19
C CYS A 575 -10.08 13.11 30.57
#